data_AF-A0A2V7XVN6-F1
#
_entry.id   AF-A0A2V7XVN6-F1
#
_cell.length_a   1.000
_cell.length_b   1.000
_cell.length_c   1.000
_cell.angle_alpha   90.00
_cell.angle_beta   90.00
_cell.angle_gamma   90.00
#
_symmetry.space_group_name_H-M   'P 1'
#
loop_
_entity.id
_entity.type
_entity.pdbx_description
1 polymer ?
#
loop_
_entity_poly.entity_id
_entity_poly.type
_entity_poly.pdbx_seq_one_letter_code
_entity_poly.pdbx_strand_id
1 'polypeptide(L)'
;MQRLKDQAEEVTRLTAGLGEDDLARQTVPGKWSLKELVCHLDRIQEVFEGRVEAMLTEENPALAAYEPDGDPDFAARVQRPTWNTLA
;
A
#
# COMPACT_ATOMS: atom_id res chain seq x y z
N MET A 1 -4.29 -16.92 6.56
CA MET A 1 -3.87 -16.60 5.18
C MET A 1 -5.03 -16.28 4.25
N GLN A 2 -6.14 -17.04 4.25
CA GLN A 2 -7.29 -16.75 3.36
C GLN A 2 -7.78 -15.30 3.42
N ARG A 3 -8.07 -14.79 4.62
CA ARG A 3 -8.52 -13.41 4.82
C ARG A 3 -7.61 -12.34 4.18
N LEU A 4 -6.28 -12.53 4.21
CA LEU A 4 -5.34 -11.57 3.64
C LEU A 4 -5.44 -11.56 2.10
N LYS A 5 -5.62 -12.74 1.50
CA LYS A 5 -5.84 -12.88 0.06
C LYS A 5 -7.17 -12.27 -0.35
N ASP A 6 -8.25 -12.60 0.37
CA ASP A 6 -9.58 -12.05 0.12
C ASP A 6 -9.57 -10.52 0.18
N GLN A 7 -8.82 -9.93 1.12
CA GLN A 7 -8.71 -8.47 1.22
C GLN A 7 -8.00 -7.84 0.01
N ALA A 8 -6.96 -8.47 -0.53
CA ALA A 8 -6.31 -8.00 -1.74
C ALA A 8 -7.26 -8.08 -2.97
N GLU A 9 -7.98 -9.19 -3.09
CA GLU A 9 -8.99 -9.37 -4.15
C GLU A 9 -10.11 -8.33 -4.06
N GLU A 10 -10.56 -8.00 -2.85
CA GLU A 10 -11.57 -6.98 -2.61
C GLU A 10 -11.09 -5.57 -3.03
N VAL A 11 -9.82 -5.23 -2.80
CA VAL A 11 -9.27 -3.95 -3.28
C VAL A 11 -9.33 -3.89 -4.80
N THR A 12 -8.89 -4.94 -5.49
CA THR A 12 -8.97 -5.03 -6.96
C THR A 12 -10.42 -4.94 -7.46
N ARG A 13 -11.36 -5.61 -6.79
CA ARG A 13 -12.79 -5.55 -7.11
C ARG A 13 -13.36 -4.14 -6.94
N LEU A 14 -12.97 -3.42 -5.87
CA LEU A 14 -13.47 -2.08 -5.57
C LEU A 14 -12.92 -1.01 -6.52
N THR A 15 -11.71 -1.20 -7.05
CA THR A 15 -11.10 -0.27 -8.01
C THR A 15 -11.39 -0.60 -9.47
N ALA A 16 -12.01 -1.77 -9.73
CA ALA A 16 -12.29 -2.25 -11.08
C ALA A 16 -13.12 -1.24 -11.89
N GLY A 17 -12.68 -0.97 -13.12
CA GLY A 17 -13.39 -0.09 -14.06
C GLY A 17 -13.13 1.42 -13.87
N LEU A 18 -12.36 1.83 -12.86
CA LEU A 18 -11.95 3.23 -12.69
C LEU A 18 -10.79 3.60 -13.60
N GLY A 19 -10.82 4.81 -14.18
CA GLY A 19 -9.66 5.35 -14.89
C GLY A 19 -8.57 5.82 -13.93
N GLU A 20 -7.34 5.97 -14.41
CA GLU A 20 -6.23 6.50 -13.61
C GLU A 20 -6.56 7.89 -13.02
N ASP A 21 -7.24 8.75 -13.79
CA ASP A 21 -7.67 10.07 -13.33
C ASP A 21 -8.72 10.01 -12.21
N ASP A 22 -9.58 8.98 -12.20
CA ASP A 22 -10.55 8.78 -11.12
C ASP A 22 -9.85 8.25 -9.86
N LEU A 23 -8.87 7.35 -10.04
CA LEU A 23 -8.07 6.79 -8.94
C LEU A 23 -7.19 7.85 -8.29
N ALA A 24 -6.59 8.75 -9.08
CA ALA A 24 -5.71 9.82 -8.62
C ALA A 24 -6.46 11.04 -8.05
N ARG A 25 -7.79 11.12 -8.21
CA ARG A 25 -8.58 12.25 -7.74
C ARG A 25 -8.68 12.27 -6.22
N GLN A 26 -8.26 13.37 -5.60
CA GLN A 26 -8.60 13.66 -4.20
C GLN A 26 -10.06 14.10 -4.11
N THR A 27 -10.93 13.19 -3.69
CA THR A 27 -12.37 13.47 -3.53
C THR A 27 -12.66 14.34 -2.30
N VAL A 28 -11.79 14.31 -1.30
CA VAL A 28 -11.82 15.17 -0.12
C VAL A 28 -10.49 15.92 -0.03
N PRO A 29 -10.48 17.27 -0.01
CA PRO A 29 -9.25 18.04 0.09
C PRO A 29 -8.40 17.64 1.30
N GLY A 30 -7.11 17.41 1.06
CA GLY A 30 -6.16 17.03 2.11
C GLY A 30 -6.30 15.58 2.61
N LYS A 31 -7.11 14.75 1.93
CA LYS A 31 -7.14 13.30 2.13
C LYS A 31 -6.54 12.61 0.91
N TRP A 32 -6.00 11.43 1.15
CA TRP A 32 -5.48 10.58 0.09
C TRP A 32 -6.57 10.23 -0.93
N SER A 33 -6.16 10.21 -2.19
CA SER A 33 -6.85 9.60 -3.31
C SER A 33 -6.89 8.07 -3.17
N LEU A 34 -7.70 7.40 -4.00
CA LEU A 34 -7.72 5.94 -4.04
C LEU A 34 -6.37 5.36 -4.46
N LYS A 35 -5.67 6.04 -5.38
CA LYS A 35 -4.32 5.69 -5.80
C LYS A 35 -3.35 5.67 -4.62
N GLU A 36 -3.34 6.73 -3.81
CA GLU A 36 -2.48 6.84 -2.63
C GLU A 36 -2.82 5.74 -1.60
N LEU A 37 -4.10 5.43 -1.40
CA LEU A 37 -4.53 4.34 -0.51
C LEU A 37 -4.03 2.96 -1.00
N VAL A 38 -4.17 2.67 -2.30
CA VAL A 38 -3.69 1.41 -2.90
C VAL A 38 -2.16 1.31 -2.79
N CYS A 39 -1.44 2.39 -3.10
CA CYS A 39 0.02 2.42 -2.99
C CYS A 39 0.50 2.25 -1.53
N HIS A 40 -0.23 2.78 -0.56
CA HIS A 40 0.05 2.59 0.85
C HIS A 40 -0.16 1.12 1.27
N LEU A 41 -1.24 0.49 0.79
CA LEU A 41 -1.51 -0.92 1.07
C LEU A 41 -0.44 -1.86 0.49
N ASP A 42 0.11 -1.55 -0.68
CA ASP A 42 1.25 -2.28 -1.26
C ASP A 42 2.53 -2.05 -0.45
N ARG A 43 2.88 -0.78 -0.18
CA ARG A 43 4.08 -0.45 0.59
C ARG A 43 4.08 -1.08 1.98
N ILE A 44 2.93 -1.06 2.67
CA ILE A 44 2.87 -1.59 4.02
C ILE A 44 3.07 -3.12 4.04
N GLN A 45 2.76 -3.86 2.97
CA GLN A 45 3.06 -5.30 2.92
C GLN A 45 4.57 -5.56 3.02
N GLU A 46 5.39 -4.82 2.28
CA GLU A 46 6.86 -4.96 2.35
C GLU A 46 7.40 -4.61 3.74
N VAL A 47 6.86 -3.56 4.36
CA VAL A 47 7.24 -3.16 5.73
C VAL A 47 6.91 -4.29 6.71
N PHE A 48 5.74 -4.92 6.59
CA PHE A 48 5.37 -6.05 7.45
C PHE A 48 6.18 -7.30 7.15
N GLU A 49 6.53 -7.57 5.90
CA GLU A 49 7.40 -8.67 5.52
C GLU A 49 8.77 -8.55 6.20
N GLY A 50 9.42 -7.37 6.10
CA GLY A 50 10.69 -7.13 6.78
C GLY A 50 10.61 -7.25 8.31
N ARG A 51 9.47 -6.86 8.91
CA ARG A 51 9.24 -7.07 10.35
C ARG A 51 9.11 -8.54 10.71
N VAL A 52 8.41 -9.34 9.89
CA VAL A 52 8.31 -10.79 10.09
C VAL A 52 9.69 -11.44 9.96
N GLU A 53 10.50 -11.03 8.99
CA GLU A 53 11.87 -11.51 8.85
C GLU A 53 12.74 -11.17 10.07
N ALA A 54 12.67 -9.94 10.58
CA ALA A 54 13.38 -9.54 11.79
C ALA A 54 12.93 -10.37 13.02
N MET A 55 11.62 -10.62 13.18
CA MET A 55 11.09 -11.47 14.25
C MET A 55 11.60 -12.92 14.20
N LEU A 56 11.96 -13.41 13.02
CA LEU A 56 12.46 -14.77 12.84
C LEU A 56 13.97 -14.88 13.02
N THR A 57 14.71 -13.79 12.80
CA THR A 57 16.18 -13.82 12.70
C THR A 57 16.89 -13.10 13.84
N GLU A 58 16.20 -12.20 14.56
CA GLU A 58 16.79 -11.38 15.63
C GLU A 58 16.14 -11.66 16.99
N GLU A 59 16.92 -11.55 18.06
CA GLU A 59 16.40 -11.62 19.43
C GLU A 59 15.86 -10.24 19.85
N ASN A 60 14.54 -10.17 20.09
CA ASN A 60 13.82 -8.97 20.49
C ASN A 60 14.01 -7.76 19.54
N PRO A 61 13.63 -7.88 18.25
CA PRO A 61 13.84 -6.83 17.26
C PRO A 61 13.05 -5.56 17.58
N ALA A 62 13.65 -4.40 17.30
CA ALA A 62 12.95 -3.13 17.35
C ALA A 62 12.09 -2.95 16.10
N LEU A 63 10.77 -2.86 16.28
CA LEU A 63 9.82 -2.69 15.18
C LEU A 63 9.41 -1.21 15.09
N ALA A 64 10.12 -0.44 14.27
CA ALA A 64 9.86 0.98 14.10
C ALA A 64 8.44 1.24 13.57
N ALA A 65 7.81 2.32 14.07
CA ALA A 65 6.55 2.81 13.51
C ALA A 65 6.74 3.22 12.04
N TYR A 66 5.72 3.00 11.23
CA TYR A 66 5.75 3.37 9.82
C TYR A 66 5.06 4.72 9.63
N GLU A 67 5.74 5.63 8.92
CA GLU A 67 5.23 6.94 8.52
C GLU A 67 5.36 7.06 6.99
N PRO A 68 4.25 7.16 6.25
CA PRO A 68 4.29 7.33 4.80
C PRO A 68 4.92 8.65 4.35
N ASP A 69 4.78 9.71 5.16
CA ASP A 69 5.31 11.02 4.83
C ASP A 69 6.84 10.98 4.79
N GLY A 70 7.38 11.23 3.60
CA GLY A 70 8.82 11.17 3.35
C GLY A 70 9.37 9.78 3.01
N ASP A 71 8.53 8.74 2.92
CA ASP A 71 8.96 7.42 2.42
C ASP A 71 9.18 7.47 0.88
N PRO A 72 10.43 7.35 0.40
CA PRO A 72 10.72 7.38 -1.03
C PRO A 72 10.09 6.23 -1.80
N ASP A 73 9.92 5.06 -1.17
CA ASP A 73 9.34 3.87 -1.80
C ASP A 73 7.82 4.01 -1.95
N PHE A 74 7.17 4.70 -1.01
CA PHE A 74 5.77 5.10 -1.16
C PHE A 74 5.63 6.15 -2.27
N ALA A 75 6.45 7.20 -2.25
CA ALA A 75 6.43 8.26 -3.26
C ALA A 75 6.64 7.70 -4.68
N ALA A 76 7.58 6.77 -4.85
CA ALA A 76 7.83 6.11 -6.14
C ALA A 76 6.60 5.33 -6.64
N ARG A 77 5.87 4.64 -5.77
CA ARG A 77 4.62 3.94 -6.12
C ARG A 77 3.51 4.88 -6.56
N VAL A 78 3.39 6.04 -5.93
CA VAL A 78 2.39 7.04 -6.32
C VAL A 78 2.67 7.62 -7.71
N GLN A 79 3.92 7.59 -8.17
CA GLN A 79 4.29 8.09 -9.50
C GLN A 79 4.06 7.08 -10.66
N ARG A 80 3.91 5.79 -10.37
CA ARG A 80 3.59 4.77 -11.41
C ARG A 80 2.08 4.67 -11.67
N PRO A 81 1.64 4.11 -12.80
CA PRO A 81 0.22 3.78 -13.01
C PRO A 81 -0.31 2.88 -11.89
N THR A 82 -1.51 3.16 -11.38
CA THR A 82 -2.09 2.44 -10.22
C THR A 82 -2.20 0.94 -10.49
N TRP A 83 -2.47 0.56 -11.73
CA TRP A 83 -2.61 -0.84 -12.15
C TRP A 83 -1.32 -1.66 -12.05
N ASN A 84 -0.14 -1.01 -11.99
CA ASN A 84 1.12 -1.72 -11.72
C ASN A 84 1.26 -2.14 -10.24
N THR A 85 0.40 -1.62 -9.36
CA THR A 85 0.32 -1.96 -7.94
C THR A 85 -0.73 -3.04 -7.66
N LEU A 86 -1.74 -3.16 -8.52
CA LEU A 86 -2.87 -4.09 -8.36
C LEU A 86 -2.70 -5.41 -9.16
N ALA A 87 -1.62 -5.51 -9.95
CA ALA A 87 -1.27 -6.69 -10.74
C ALA A 87 -0.41 -7.66 -9.91
#